data_AF-A0A3N5FFF1-F1
#
_entry.id   AF-A0A3N5FFF1-F1
#
_cell.length_a   1.000
_cell.length_b   1.000
_cell.length_c   1.000
_cell.angle_alpha   90.00
_cell.angle_beta   90.00
_cell.angle_gamma   90.00
#
_symmetry.space_group_name_H-M   'P 1'
#
loop_
_entity.id
_entity.type
_entity.pdbx_description
1 polymer ?
#
loop_
_entity_poly.entity_id
_entity_poly.type
_entity_poly.pdbx_seq_one_letter_code
_entity_poly.pdbx_strand_id
1 'polypeptide(L)'
;MSREPPARPLGAPMTWNQNYDPLGSWPLSTLVSALPVLTLFFVLLVLRKRVWVSALAGMVMAIVLAGAVFGMPAGMITAASLNGFVFGFFRIAWIVIASIYLYNVAVETGQFQVMKESIAGVSSDRRLQVILIAFCFGAFLEGTGGGGAPVAIAGSFLIGLGFPPFQAATLCLLANTAPV
;
A
#
# COMPACT_ATOMS: atom_id res chain seq x y z
N MET A 1 -31.59 -0.63 -46.93
CA MET A 1 -31.94 0.29 -45.84
C MET A 1 -30.82 0.27 -44.80
N SER A 2 -29.77 1.05 -45.06
CA SER A 2 -28.65 1.29 -44.16
C SER A 2 -29.10 2.25 -43.06
N ARG A 3 -29.31 1.73 -41.84
CA ARG A 3 -29.58 2.57 -40.67
C ARG A 3 -28.27 3.25 -40.27
N GLU A 4 -28.19 4.56 -40.47
CA GLU A 4 -27.14 5.37 -39.87
C GLU A 4 -27.19 5.19 -38.33
N PRO A 5 -26.04 5.03 -37.64
CA PRO A 5 -26.03 5.00 -36.19
C PRO A 5 -26.55 6.35 -35.65
N PRO A 6 -27.37 6.36 -34.59
CA PRO A 6 -27.92 7.59 -34.04
C PRO A 6 -26.80 8.55 -33.63
N ALA A 7 -26.95 9.83 -34.00
CA ALA A 7 -26.03 10.89 -33.64
C ALA A 7 -25.85 10.93 -32.11
N ARG A 8 -24.59 10.89 -31.66
CA ARG A 8 -24.23 10.86 -30.25
C ARG A 8 -24.73 12.15 -29.57
N PRO A 9 -25.49 12.07 -28.46
CA PRO A 9 -25.94 13.27 -27.76
C PRO A 9 -24.73 14.07 -27.27
N LEU A 10 -24.72 15.36 -27.57
CA LEU A 10 -23.72 16.33 -27.10
C LEU A 10 -23.76 16.34 -25.56
N GLY A 11 -22.79 15.70 -24.92
CA GLY A 11 -22.67 15.64 -23.45
C GLY A 11 -22.73 14.24 -22.83
N ALA A 12 -22.87 13.16 -23.60
CA ALA A 12 -22.74 11.82 -23.02
C ALA A 12 -21.30 11.57 -22.52
N PRO A 13 -21.11 11.12 -21.26
CA PRO A 13 -19.78 10.76 -20.77
C PRO A 13 -19.21 9.66 -21.68
N MET A 14 -17.96 9.83 -22.12
CA MET A 14 -17.25 8.80 -22.86
C MET A 14 -17.04 7.60 -21.94
N THR A 15 -17.91 6.60 -22.04
CA THR A 15 -17.79 5.34 -21.31
C THR A 15 -16.89 4.39 -22.10
N TRP A 16 -15.65 4.23 -21.64
CA TRP A 16 -14.78 3.16 -22.12
C TRP A 16 -15.16 1.86 -21.41
N ASN A 17 -15.46 0.83 -22.19
CA ASN A 17 -15.68 -0.51 -21.66
C ASN A 17 -14.35 -1.24 -21.58
N GLN A 18 -13.96 -1.62 -20.36
CA GLN A 18 -12.73 -2.35 -20.12
C GLN A 18 -12.83 -3.75 -20.74
N ASN A 19 -11.97 -4.03 -21.72
CA ASN A 19 -11.76 -5.38 -22.21
C ASN A 19 -10.75 -6.10 -21.31
N TYR A 20 -11.17 -7.18 -20.65
CA TYR A 20 -10.31 -8.00 -19.79
C TYR A 20 -9.45 -9.00 -20.57
N ASP A 21 -9.77 -9.25 -21.84
CA ASP A 21 -9.00 -10.13 -22.73
C ASP A 21 -8.57 -9.39 -24.02
N PRO A 22 -7.64 -8.42 -23.93
CA PRO A 22 -7.14 -7.69 -25.09
C PRO A 22 -6.38 -8.57 -26.09
N LEU A 23 -5.85 -9.72 -25.66
CA LEU A 23 -5.02 -10.61 -26.49
C LEU A 23 -5.76 -11.86 -26.99
N GLY A 24 -7.06 -12.01 -26.68
CA GLY A 24 -7.86 -13.18 -27.05
C GLY A 24 -7.45 -14.49 -26.37
N SER A 25 -6.59 -14.41 -25.36
CA SER A 25 -6.22 -15.53 -24.50
C SER A 25 -6.04 -15.03 -23.06
N TRP A 26 -6.90 -15.54 -22.17
CA TRP A 26 -6.91 -15.15 -20.77
C TRP A 26 -5.53 -15.27 -20.06
N PRO A 27 -4.65 -16.26 -20.34
CA PRO A 27 -3.35 -16.34 -19.67
C PRO A 27 -2.39 -15.24 -20.13
N LEU A 28 -2.33 -14.94 -21.42
CA LEU A 28 -1.46 -13.88 -21.95
C LEU A 28 -1.93 -12.50 -21.47
N SER A 29 -3.24 -12.27 -21.52
CA SER A 29 -3.85 -11.03 -21.01
C SER A 29 -3.56 -10.83 -19.52
N THR A 30 -3.55 -11.91 -18.72
CA THR A 30 -3.17 -11.86 -17.30
C THR A 30 -1.68 -11.54 -17.11
N LEU A 31 -0.79 -12.20 -17.86
CA LEU A 31 0.66 -11.96 -17.78
C LEU A 31 1.02 -10.52 -18.15
N VAL A 32 0.40 -9.98 -19.21
CA VAL A 32 0.60 -8.60 -19.62
C VAL A 32 0.05 -7.62 -18.58
N SER A 33 -1.11 -7.92 -17.99
CA SER A 33 -1.69 -7.11 -16.91
C SER A 33 -0.82 -7.07 -15.65
N ALA A 34 0.01 -8.09 -15.40
CA ALA A 34 0.92 -8.15 -14.26
C ALA A 34 2.19 -7.31 -14.44
N LEU A 35 2.53 -6.89 -15.67
CA LEU A 35 3.77 -6.19 -15.99
C LEU A 35 4.03 -4.91 -15.16
N PRO A 36 3.06 -4.05 -14.83
CA PRO A 36 3.31 -2.88 -13.99
C PRO A 36 3.83 -3.27 -12.60
N VAL A 37 3.26 -4.31 -12.00
CA VAL A 37 3.64 -4.83 -10.69
C VAL A 37 5.01 -5.50 -10.75
N LEU A 38 5.24 -6.32 -11.78
CA LEU A 38 6.55 -6.96 -12.01
C LEU A 38 7.65 -5.93 -12.25
N THR A 39 7.35 -4.85 -12.98
CA THR A 39 8.29 -3.74 -13.23
C THR A 39 8.63 -3.04 -11.93
N LEU A 40 7.64 -2.74 -11.08
CA LEU A 40 7.86 -2.15 -9.77
C LEU A 40 8.79 -3.03 -8.91
N PHE A 41 8.48 -4.32 -8.79
CA PHE A 41 9.32 -5.24 -8.00
C PHE A 41 10.70 -5.44 -8.61
N PHE A 42 10.82 -5.48 -9.92
CA PHE A 42 12.12 -5.60 -10.59
C PHE A 42 13.00 -4.37 -10.29
N VAL A 43 12.46 -3.16 -10.44
CA VAL A 43 13.20 -1.92 -10.17
C VAL A 43 13.53 -1.78 -8.68
N LEU A 44 12.64 -2.25 -7.79
CA LEU A 44 12.83 -2.19 -6.35
C LEU A 44 13.82 -3.25 -5.83
N LEU A 45 13.62 -4.52 -6.16
CA LEU A 45 14.35 -5.65 -5.57
C LEU A 45 15.63 -5.96 -6.33
N VAL A 46 15.58 -5.94 -7.67
CA VAL A 46 16.73 -6.30 -8.51
C VAL A 46 17.63 -5.09 -8.74
N LEU A 47 17.06 -3.96 -9.20
CA LEU A 47 17.84 -2.75 -9.45
C LEU A 47 18.14 -1.94 -8.17
N ARG A 48 17.56 -2.34 -7.04
CA ARG A 48 17.74 -1.72 -5.71
C ARG A 48 17.59 -0.20 -5.74
N LYS A 49 16.62 0.30 -6.52
CA LYS A 49 16.33 1.74 -6.60
C LYS A 49 15.42 2.18 -5.46
N ARG A 50 15.35 3.49 -5.24
CA ARG A 50 14.46 4.09 -4.24
C ARG A 50 13.01 3.77 -4.57
N VAL A 51 12.18 3.54 -3.55
CA VAL A 51 10.76 3.16 -3.69
C VAL A 51 9.99 4.05 -4.66
N TRP A 52 10.20 5.38 -4.59
CA TRP A 52 9.52 6.33 -5.46
C TRP A 52 9.88 6.16 -6.95
N VAL A 53 11.12 5.75 -7.26
CA VAL A 53 11.56 5.47 -8.64
C VAL A 53 10.87 4.21 -9.16
N SER A 54 10.79 3.17 -8.34
CA SER A 54 10.10 1.92 -8.68
C SER A 54 8.60 2.13 -8.91
N ALA A 55 7.97 2.95 -8.06
CA ALA A 55 6.56 3.33 -8.23
C ALA A 55 6.33 4.10 -9.54
N LEU A 56 7.21 5.06 -9.86
CA LEU A 56 7.13 5.81 -11.11
C LEU A 56 7.32 4.91 -12.34
N ALA A 57 8.27 3.97 -12.29
CA ALA A 57 8.49 3.01 -13.37
C ALA A 57 7.26 2.11 -13.60
N GLY A 58 6.64 1.63 -12.51
CA GLY A 58 5.38 0.88 -12.58
C GLY A 58 4.22 1.70 -13.15
N MET A 59 4.11 2.98 -12.76
CA MET A 59 3.11 3.91 -13.30
C MET A 59 3.29 4.14 -14.79
N VAL A 60 4.53 4.38 -15.25
CA VAL A 60 4.84 4.53 -16.67
C VAL A 60 4.47 3.26 -17.44
N MET A 61 4.82 2.09 -16.92
CA MET A 61 4.44 0.81 -17.53
C MET A 61 2.92 0.66 -17.64
N ALA A 62 2.16 1.01 -16.59
CA ALA A 62 0.70 0.96 -16.60
C ALA A 62 0.10 1.90 -17.65
N ILE A 63 0.62 3.13 -17.78
CA ILE A 63 0.19 4.11 -18.80
C ILE A 63 0.44 3.57 -20.21
N VAL A 64 1.62 3.01 -20.45
CA VAL A 64 1.99 2.42 -21.75
C VAL A 64 1.04 1.28 -22.10
N LEU A 65 0.76 0.36 -21.18
CA LEU A 65 -0.15 -0.76 -21.43
C LEU A 65 -1.59 -0.33 -21.63
N ALA A 66 -2.08 0.63 -20.83
CA ALA A 66 -3.43 1.17 -20.97
C ALA A 66 -3.69 1.71 -22.37
N GLY A 67 -2.72 2.44 -22.95
CA GLY A 67 -2.82 2.94 -24.32
C GLY A 67 -2.59 1.86 -25.38
N ALA A 68 -1.47 1.14 -25.30
CA ALA A 68 -0.99 0.26 -26.37
C ALA A 68 -1.71 -1.09 -26.44
N VAL A 69 -2.13 -1.65 -25.30
CA VAL A 69 -2.72 -3.00 -25.23
C VAL A 69 -4.23 -2.93 -25.02
N PHE A 70 -4.68 -2.06 -24.11
CA PHE A 70 -6.09 -1.97 -23.74
C PHE A 70 -6.88 -0.96 -24.58
N GLY A 71 -6.22 -0.19 -25.44
CA GLY A 71 -6.86 0.79 -26.32
C GLY A 71 -7.63 1.87 -25.56
N MET A 72 -7.21 2.18 -24.33
CA MET A 72 -7.86 3.17 -23.49
C MET A 72 -7.65 4.58 -24.08
N PRO A 73 -8.69 5.41 -24.23
CA PRO A 73 -8.54 6.76 -24.74
C PRO A 73 -7.63 7.62 -23.86
N ALA A 74 -6.75 8.42 -24.47
CA ALA A 74 -5.74 9.23 -23.76
C ALA A 74 -6.35 10.12 -22.66
N GLY A 75 -7.53 10.71 -22.88
CA GLY A 75 -8.22 11.52 -21.88
C GLY A 75 -8.64 10.74 -20.62
N MET A 76 -8.96 9.45 -20.75
CA MET A 76 -9.25 8.60 -19.59
C MET A 76 -7.98 8.10 -18.91
N ILE A 77 -6.90 7.84 -19.67
CA ILE A 77 -5.60 7.49 -19.09
C ILE A 77 -5.09 8.63 -18.19
N THR A 78 -5.16 9.87 -18.67
CA THR A 78 -4.75 11.04 -17.87
C THR A 78 -5.67 11.25 -16.67
N ALA A 79 -6.99 11.15 -16.85
CA ALA A 79 -7.93 11.25 -15.75
C ALA A 79 -7.70 10.18 -14.67
N ALA A 80 -7.49 8.92 -15.06
CA ALA A 80 -7.20 7.82 -14.13
C ALA A 80 -5.85 8.03 -13.41
N SER A 81 -4.83 8.47 -14.13
CA SER A 81 -3.51 8.78 -13.57
C SER A 81 -3.58 9.92 -12.55
N LEU A 82 -4.29 11.01 -12.88
CA LEU A 82 -4.51 12.13 -11.98
C LEU A 82 -5.34 11.72 -10.76
N ASN A 83 -6.38 10.92 -10.96
CA ASN A 83 -7.17 10.40 -9.85
C ASN A 83 -6.32 9.57 -8.88
N GLY A 84 -5.45 8.70 -9.41
CA GLY A 84 -4.48 7.95 -8.60
C GLY A 84 -3.50 8.85 -7.84
N PHE A 85 -2.99 9.90 -8.50
CA PHE A 85 -2.11 10.88 -7.87
C PHE A 85 -2.81 11.66 -6.75
N VAL A 86 -4.00 12.20 -7.01
CA VAL A 86 -4.82 12.94 -6.02
C VAL A 86 -5.17 12.02 -4.85
N PHE A 87 -5.58 10.79 -5.12
CA PHE A 87 -5.87 9.81 -4.07
C PHE A 87 -4.63 9.53 -3.21
N GLY A 88 -3.47 9.27 -3.82
CA GLY A 88 -2.22 9.05 -3.09
C GLY A 88 -1.80 10.27 -2.28
N PHE A 89 -1.85 11.46 -2.87
CA PHE A 89 -1.45 12.70 -2.23
C PHE A 89 -2.37 13.07 -1.06
N PHE A 90 -3.68 13.15 -1.29
CA PHE A 90 -4.61 13.59 -0.25
C PHE A 90 -4.93 12.51 0.77
N ARG A 91 -5.10 11.24 0.35
CA ARG A 91 -5.48 10.19 1.30
C ARG A 91 -4.28 9.65 2.06
N ILE A 92 -3.18 9.33 1.37
CA ILE A 92 -2.02 8.69 2.01
C ILE A 92 -1.12 9.73 2.67
N ALA A 93 -0.76 10.81 1.98
CA ALA A 93 0.16 11.79 2.57
C ALA A 93 -0.44 12.50 3.79
N TRP A 94 -1.76 12.77 3.78
CA TRP A 94 -2.43 13.36 4.94
C TRP A 94 -2.36 12.47 6.18
N ILE A 95 -2.58 11.15 6.02
CA ILE A 95 -2.44 10.19 7.12
C ILE A 95 -1.00 10.19 7.64
N VAL A 96 -0.01 10.10 6.75
CA VAL A 96 1.41 10.06 7.15
C VAL A 96 1.80 11.33 7.91
N ILE A 97 1.40 12.51 7.44
CA ILE A 97 1.67 13.79 8.13
C ILE A 97 1.02 13.81 9.51
N ALA A 98 -0.27 13.45 9.60
CA ALA A 98 -0.99 13.41 10.87
C ALA A 98 -0.36 12.40 11.85
N SER A 99 0.05 11.23 11.36
CA SER A 99 0.71 10.20 12.17
C SER A 99 2.08 10.64 12.68
N ILE A 100 2.92 11.27 11.83
CA ILE A 100 4.22 11.78 12.25
C ILE A 100 4.04 12.92 13.27
N TYR A 101 3.07 13.80 13.05
CA TYR A 101 2.74 14.86 14.00
C TYR A 101 2.33 14.29 15.35
N LEU A 102 1.39 13.34 15.36
CA LEU A 102 0.94 12.67 16.59
C LEU A 102 2.08 11.93 17.28
N TYR A 103 2.93 11.24 16.52
CA TYR A 103 4.12 10.57 17.03
C TYR A 103 5.06 11.56 17.72
N ASN A 104 5.39 12.68 17.07
CA ASN A 104 6.26 13.71 17.64
C ASN A 104 5.65 14.29 18.92
N VAL A 105 4.34 14.56 18.95
CA VAL A 105 3.65 15.00 20.18
C VAL A 105 3.75 13.94 21.28
N ALA A 106 3.54 12.66 20.97
CA ALA A 106 3.62 11.58 21.94
C ALA A 106 5.05 11.37 22.49
N VAL A 107 6.07 11.60 21.67
CA VAL A 107 7.48 11.54 22.09
C VAL A 107 7.84 12.74 22.96
N GLU A 108 7.51 13.96 22.52
CA GLU A 108 7.83 15.20 23.23
C GLU A 108 7.13 15.29 24.59
N THR A 109 5.89 14.79 24.69
CA THR A 109 5.11 14.74 25.95
C THR A 109 5.53 13.60 26.88
N GLY A 110 6.50 12.76 26.49
CA GLY A 110 6.93 11.60 27.26
C GLY A 110 5.93 10.44 27.33
N GLN A 111 4.75 10.58 26.72
CA GLN A 111 3.68 9.57 26.73
C GLN A 111 4.10 8.27 26.04
N PHE A 112 4.99 8.36 25.04
CA PHE A 112 5.56 7.18 24.39
C PHE A 112 6.33 6.28 25.38
N GLN A 113 7.09 6.89 26.29
CA GLN A 113 7.86 6.15 27.28
C GLN A 113 6.94 5.51 28.33
N VAL A 114 5.91 6.24 28.78
CA VAL A 114 4.87 5.71 29.69
C VAL A 114 4.14 4.52 29.05
N MET A 115 3.81 4.60 27.76
CA MET A 115 3.18 3.52 27.01
C MET A 115 4.10 2.28 26.96
N LYS A 116 5.39 2.47 26.69
CA LYS A 116 6.39 1.38 26.69
C LYS A 116 6.51 0.71 28.05
N GLU A 117 6.59 1.49 29.12
CA GLU A 117 6.73 1.00 30.50
C GLU A 117 5.45 0.30 30.97
N SER A 118 4.28 0.82 30.61
CA SER A 118 2.99 0.19 30.91
C SER A 118 2.86 -1.17 30.22
N ILE A 119 3.18 -1.25 28.93
CA ILE A 119 3.12 -2.49 28.15
C ILE A 119 4.16 -3.52 28.64
N ALA A 120 5.38 -3.06 28.94
CA ALA A 120 6.44 -3.93 29.46
C ALA A 120 6.13 -4.43 30.88
N GLY A 121 5.46 -3.61 31.70
CA GLY A 121 5.11 -3.91 33.08
C GLY A 121 3.94 -4.88 33.24
N VAL A 122 3.16 -5.16 32.18
CA VAL A 122 2.00 -6.08 32.24
C VAL A 122 2.43 -7.53 32.48
N SER A 123 3.57 -7.96 31.93
CA SER A 123 4.07 -9.31 32.15
C SER A 123 5.59 -9.38 32.02
N SER A 124 6.23 -10.11 32.94
CA SER A 124 7.65 -10.46 32.86
C SER A 124 7.93 -11.65 31.94
N ASP A 125 6.90 -12.37 31.49
CA ASP A 125 7.07 -13.50 30.56
C ASP A 125 7.21 -12.99 29.12
N ARG A 126 8.35 -13.28 28.51
CA ARG A 126 8.66 -12.93 27.12
C ARG A 126 7.61 -13.42 26.12
N ARG A 127 6.97 -14.56 26.37
CA ARG A 127 5.94 -15.11 25.47
C ARG A 127 4.68 -14.27 25.51
N LEU A 128 4.23 -13.90 26.71
CA LEU A 128 3.06 -13.04 26.89
C LEU A 128 3.32 -11.62 26.37
N GLN A 129 4.53 -11.10 26.54
CA GLN A 129 4.93 -9.82 25.95
C GLN A 129 4.83 -9.83 24.42
N VAL A 130 5.29 -10.89 23.75
CA VAL A 130 5.17 -11.02 22.29
C VAL A 130 3.72 -11.03 21.87
N ILE A 131 2.85 -11.79 22.54
CA ILE A 131 1.41 -11.82 22.22
C ILE A 131 0.80 -10.43 22.42
N LEU A 132 1.10 -9.76 23.53
CA LEU A 132 0.52 -8.45 23.84
C LEU A 132 0.99 -7.37 22.85
N ILE A 133 2.26 -7.39 22.45
CA ILE A 133 2.88 -6.35 21.61
C ILE A 133 2.69 -6.66 20.12
N ALA A 134 3.18 -7.82 19.66
CA ALA A 134 3.17 -8.16 18.25
C ALA A 134 1.76 -8.47 17.74
N PHE A 135 0.94 -9.15 18.55
CA PHE A 135 -0.41 -9.55 18.14
C PHE A 135 -1.46 -8.52 18.54
N CYS A 136 -1.71 -8.30 19.84
CA CYS A 136 -2.82 -7.44 20.28
C CYS A 136 -2.60 -5.96 19.91
N PHE A 137 -1.46 -5.38 20.30
CA PHE A 137 -1.15 -3.98 20.04
C PHE A 137 -0.89 -3.73 18.55
N GLY A 138 -0.15 -4.62 17.88
CA GLY A 138 0.04 -4.60 16.43
C GLY A 138 -1.29 -4.58 15.66
N ALA A 139 -2.20 -5.51 15.97
CA ALA A 139 -3.53 -5.57 15.34
C ALA A 139 -4.40 -4.34 15.63
N PHE A 140 -4.34 -3.79 16.84
CA PHE A 140 -5.01 -2.55 17.18
C PHE A 140 -4.51 -1.36 16.33
N LEU A 141 -3.20 -1.25 16.17
CA LEU A 141 -2.59 -0.22 15.31
C LEU A 141 -2.91 -0.44 13.83
N GLU A 142 -2.98 -1.69 13.36
CA GLU A 142 -3.40 -2.00 11.98
C GLU A 142 -4.86 -1.62 11.74
N GLY A 143 -5.76 -1.91 12.69
CA GLY A 143 -7.17 -1.52 12.61
C GLY A 143 -7.42 -0.01 12.66
N THR A 144 -6.50 0.78 13.21
CA THR A 144 -6.63 2.24 13.33
C THR A 144 -5.87 3.01 12.25
N GLY A 145 -4.71 2.52 11.82
CA GLY A 145 -3.82 3.19 10.86
C GLY A 145 -3.83 2.62 9.44
N GLY A 146 -4.01 1.30 9.31
CA GLY A 146 -3.99 0.57 8.03
C GLY A 146 -2.62 0.55 7.31
N GLY A 147 -2.19 -0.63 6.88
CA GLY A 147 -0.93 -0.86 6.17
C GLY A 147 0.24 -1.16 7.11
N GLY A 148 1.36 -1.68 6.62
CA GLY A 148 2.44 -2.30 7.43
C GLY A 148 3.25 -1.42 8.40
N ALA A 149 2.83 -0.20 8.72
CA ALA A 149 3.45 0.65 9.75
C ALA A 149 3.38 0.08 11.19
N PRO A 150 2.29 -0.57 11.64
CA PRO A 150 2.18 -1.22 12.95
C PRO A 150 3.27 -2.25 13.20
N VAL A 151 3.63 -3.05 12.19
CA VAL A 151 4.68 -4.08 12.28
C VAL A 151 6.02 -3.44 12.64
N ALA A 152 6.34 -2.27 12.05
CA ALA A 152 7.56 -1.54 12.36
C ALA A 152 7.55 -1.00 13.80
N ILE A 153 6.42 -0.46 14.25
CA ILE A 153 6.26 0.06 15.62
C ILE A 153 6.38 -1.09 16.62
N ALA A 154 5.54 -2.13 16.53
CA ALA A 154 5.58 -3.28 17.43
C ALA A 154 6.96 -3.97 17.44
N GLY A 155 7.61 -4.09 16.27
CA GLY A 155 8.96 -4.63 16.16
C GLY A 155 9.99 -3.79 16.91
N SER A 156 9.93 -2.46 16.80
CA SER A 156 10.81 -1.56 17.54
C SER A 156 10.62 -1.66 19.07
N PHE A 157 9.39 -1.87 19.54
CA PHE A 157 9.10 -2.10 20.96
C PHE A 157 9.73 -3.41 21.45
N LEU A 158 9.56 -4.51 20.73
CA LEU A 158 10.18 -5.79 21.10
C LEU A 158 11.71 -5.71 21.12
N ILE A 159 12.32 -5.02 20.15
CA ILE A 159 13.77 -4.77 20.14
C ILE A 159 14.18 -3.97 21.39
N GLY A 160 13.40 -2.95 21.75
CA GLY A 160 13.61 -2.15 22.96
C GLY A 160 13.50 -2.95 24.27
N LEU A 161 12.80 -4.09 24.25
CA LEU A 161 12.68 -5.03 25.39
C LEU A 161 13.76 -6.13 25.39
N GLY A 162 14.71 -6.08 24.46
CA GLY A 162 15.84 -7.01 24.38
C GLY A 162 15.59 -8.27 23.55
N PHE A 163 14.56 -8.27 22.69
CA PHE A 163 14.39 -9.34 21.71
C PHE A 163 15.37 -9.15 20.53
N PRO A 164 15.91 -10.24 19.95
CA PRO A 164 16.76 -10.15 18.78
C PRO A 164 16.01 -9.48 17.60
N PRO A 165 16.60 -8.51 16.90
CA PRO A 165 15.91 -7.75 15.84
C PRO A 165 15.26 -8.60 14.76
N PHE A 166 15.93 -9.67 14.33
CA PHE A 166 15.39 -10.59 13.33
C PHE A 166 14.19 -11.39 13.84
N GLN A 167 14.23 -11.83 15.10
CA GLN A 167 13.11 -12.54 15.72
C GLN A 167 11.92 -11.60 15.95
N ALA A 168 12.17 -10.39 16.45
CA ALA A 168 11.13 -9.38 16.63
C ALA A 168 10.42 -9.05 15.31
N ALA A 169 11.18 -8.80 14.24
CA ALA A 169 10.61 -8.53 12.92
C ALA A 169 9.78 -9.72 12.40
N THR A 170 10.29 -10.95 12.53
CA THR A 170 9.59 -12.16 12.07
C THR A 170 8.30 -12.40 12.88
N LEU A 171 8.34 -12.25 14.20
CA LEU A 171 7.18 -12.41 15.08
C LEU A 171 6.12 -11.35 14.80
N CYS A 172 6.50 -10.09 14.60
CA CYS A 172 5.57 -9.03 14.23
C CYS A 172 4.97 -9.25 12.84
N LEU A 173 5.76 -9.69 11.86
CA LEU A 173 5.25 -10.03 10.52
C LEU A 173 4.26 -11.21 10.58
N LEU A 174 4.59 -12.25 11.35
CA LEU A 174 3.71 -13.40 11.52
C LEU A 174 2.41 -12.99 12.21
N ALA A 175 2.49 -12.20 13.28
CA ALA A 175 1.33 -11.74 14.03
C ALA A 175 0.42 -10.83 13.19
N ASN A 176 0.98 -10.07 12.23
CA ASN A 176 0.21 -9.20 11.34
C ASN A 176 -0.65 -9.96 10.32
N THR A 177 -0.54 -11.29 10.23
CA THR A 177 -1.40 -12.10 9.35
C THR A 177 -2.83 -12.28 9.88
N ALA A 178 -3.09 -11.96 11.15
CA ALA A 178 -4.44 -11.98 11.72
C ALA A 178 -5.26 -10.70 11.44
N PRO A 179 -4.71 -9.48 11.56
CA PRO A 179 -5.44 -8.26 11.27
C PRO A 179 -5.50 -7.84 9.79
N VAL A 180 -4.61 -8.36 8.92
CA VAL A 180 -4.54 -8.04 7.47
C VAL A 180 -5.10 -9.18 6.64
#